data_AF-A0A955VBY7-F1
#
_entry.id   AF-A0A955VBY7-F1
#
_cell.length_a   1.000
_cell.length_b   1.000
_cell.length_c   1.000
_cell.angle_alpha   90.00
_cell.angle_beta   90.00
_cell.angle_gamma   90.00
#
_symmetry.space_group_name_H-M   'P 1'
#
loop_
_entity.id
_entity.type
_entity.pdbx_description
1 polymer ?
#
loop_
_entity_poly.entity_id
_entity_poly.type
_entity_poly.pdbx_seq_one_letter_code
_entity_poly.pdbx_strand_id
1 'polypeptide(L)' 'TKEVGRGTGQGLSLSHHIVVEEHGGTLTFETEPGRGTTFFIRLPVASKRVPETRF' A
#
# COMPACT_ATOMS: atom_id res chain seq x y z
N THR A 1 -15.61 -13.11 7.79
CA THR A 1 -15.36 -12.02 6.82
C THR A 1 -16.71 -11.50 6.32
N LYS A 2 -16.85 -10.22 5.98
CA LYS A 2 -18.13 -9.68 5.47
C LYS A 2 -18.47 -10.34 4.13
N GLU A 3 -19.76 -10.46 3.82
CA GLU A 3 -20.25 -11.01 2.54
C GLU A 3 -19.61 -10.31 1.33
N VAL A 4 -19.44 -11.05 0.23
CA VAL A 4 -18.97 -10.51 -1.05
C VAL A 4 -19.85 -9.33 -1.45
N GLY A 5 -19.24 -8.17 -1.74
CA GLY A 5 -19.96 -6.94 -2.11
C GLY A 5 -20.30 -5.99 -0.94
N ARG A 6 -20.00 -6.34 0.31
CA ARG A 6 -20.19 -5.43 1.47
C ARG A 6 -18.95 -4.64 1.90
N GLY A 7 -17.83 -4.80 1.21
CA GLY A 7 -16.67 -3.94 1.38
C GLY A 7 -16.96 -2.55 0.83
N THR A 8 -16.58 -1.49 1.54
CA THR A 8 -16.71 -0.11 1.07
C THR A 8 -15.80 0.22 -0.12
N GLY A 9 -15.02 -0.74 -0.62
CA GLY A 9 -13.99 -0.53 -1.66
C GLY A 9 -12.74 0.21 -1.18
N GLN A 10 -12.65 0.56 0.11
CA GLN A 10 -11.61 1.46 0.62
C GLN A 10 -10.25 0.80 0.86
N GLY A 11 -10.17 -0.53 0.88
CA GLY A 11 -8.96 -1.26 1.29
C GLY A 11 -7.73 -0.93 0.44
N LEU A 12 -7.89 -0.85 -0.89
CA LEU A 12 -6.77 -0.57 -1.79
C LEU A 12 -6.34 0.90 -1.70
N SER A 13 -7.29 1.83 -1.60
CA SER A 13 -6.98 3.27 -1.41
C SER A 13 -6.24 3.53 -0.11
N LEU A 14 -6.67 2.89 0.99
CA LEU A 14 -5.98 2.98 2.27
C LEU A 14 -4.57 2.39 2.21
N SER A 15 -4.44 1.23 1.56
CA SER A 15 -3.13 0.58 1.38
C SER A 15 -2.18 1.45 0.56
N HIS A 16 -2.66 2.08 -0.52
CA HIS A 16 -1.87 3.02 -1.31
C HIS A 16 -1.40 4.20 -0.46
N HIS A 17 -2.32 4.85 0.27
CA HIS A 17 -1.98 5.98 1.14
C HIS A 17 -0.91 5.61 2.17
N ILE A 18 -1.07 4.48 2.87
CA ILE A 18 -0.10 4.02 3.86
C ILE A 18 1.25 3.70 3.20
N VAL A 19 1.27 2.91 2.14
CA VAL A 19 2.53 2.44 1.54
C VAL A 19 3.28 3.56 0.83
N VAL A 20 2.58 4.39 0.05
CA VAL A 20 3.19 5.39 -0.84
C VAL A 20 3.39 6.70 -0.11
N GLU A 21 2.33 7.26 0.48
CA GLU A 21 2.37 8.60 1.07
C GLU A 21 3.09 8.60 2.42
N GLU A 22 2.67 7.71 3.34
CA GLU A 22 3.22 7.69 4.71
C GLU A 22 4.61 7.05 4.79
N HIS A 23 4.87 6.02 3.98
CA HIS A 23 6.11 5.24 4.06
C HIS A 23 7.08 5.48 2.89
N GLY A 24 6.70 6.26 1.87
CA GLY A 24 7.55 6.50 0.70
C GLY A 24 7.90 5.23 -0.10
N GLY A 25 7.05 4.21 0.01
CA GLY A 25 7.16 2.94 -0.71
C GLY A 25 6.45 2.94 -2.05
N THR A 26 6.26 1.75 -2.61
CA THR A 26 5.53 1.54 -3.87
C THR A 26 4.58 0.37 -3.76
N LEU A 27 3.37 0.53 -4.32
CA LEU A 27 2.36 -0.52 -4.44
C LEU A 27 2.01 -0.68 -5.93
N THR A 28 2.35 -1.82 -6.52
CA THR A 28 2.01 -2.18 -7.91
C THR A 28 1.29 -3.51 -7.97
N PHE A 29 0.79 -3.90 -9.14
CA PHE A 29 0.16 -5.20 -9.33
C PHE A 29 0.32 -5.70 -10.75
N GLU A 30 0.23 -7.02 -10.89
CA GLU A 30 0.07 -7.73 -12.16
C GLU A 30 -1.24 -8.51 -12.10
N THR A 31 -1.99 -8.53 -13.21
CA THR A 31 -3.28 -9.21 -13.26
C THR A 31 -3.43 -9.95 -14.59
N GLU A 32 -4.03 -11.13 -14.52
CA GLU A 32 -4.45 -11.88 -15.69
C GLU A 32 -5.90 -12.36 -15.50
N PRO A 33 -6.81 -12.02 -16.44
CA PRO A 33 -8.21 -12.45 -16.36
C PRO A 33 -8.34 -13.97 -16.18
N GLY A 34 -9.14 -14.39 -15.21
CA GLY A 34 -9.34 -15.81 -14.89
C GLY A 34 -8.21 -16.48 -14.09
N ARG A 35 -7.07 -15.81 -13.86
CA ARG A 35 -5.99 -16.32 -13.00
C ARG A 35 -5.82 -15.53 -11.71
N GLY A 36 -6.24 -14.26 -11.71
CA GLY A 36 -6.26 -13.40 -10.54
C GLY A 36 -5.28 -12.24 -10.64
N THR A 37 -5.00 -11.63 -9.48
CA THR A 37 -4.17 -10.43 -9.36
C THR A 37 -3.13 -10.64 -8.27
N THR A 38 -1.88 -10.33 -8.56
CA THR A 38 -0.77 -10.33 -7.61
C THR A 38 -0.36 -8.89 -7.32
N PHE A 39 -0.30 -8.52 -6.05
CA PHE A 39 0.14 -7.20 -5.61
C PHE A 39 1.60 -7.26 -5.13
N PHE A 40 2.38 -6.24 -5.47
CA PHE A 40 3.77 -6.08 -5.07
C PHE A 40 3.90 -4.82 -4.22
N ILE A 41 4.39 -4.98 -2.99
CA ILE A 41 4.63 -3.90 -2.05
C ILE A 41 6.13 -3.81 -1.80
N ARG A 42 6.71 -2.63 -1.98
CA ARG A 42 8.13 -2.35 -1.68
C ARG A 42 8.22 -1.19 -0.72
N LEU A 43 8.98 -1.37 0.36
CA LEU A 43 9.20 -0.36 1.38
C LEU A 43 10.69 -0.05 1.50
N PRO A 44 11.07 1.22 1.75
CA PRO A 44 12.44 1.55 2.11
C PRO A 44 12.88 0.83 3.38
N VAL A 45 14.09 0.27 3.40
CA VAL A 45 14.64 -0.44 4.58
C VAL A 45 14.97 0.54 5.71
N ALA A 46 15.32 1.78 5.37
CA ALA A 46 15.50 2.88 6.30
C ALA A 46 14.43 3.93 6.06
N SER A 47 13.72 4.31 7.12
CA SER A 47 12.78 5.42 7.08
C SER A 47 13.52 6.71 6.78
N LYS A 48 13.00 7.55 5.88
CA LYS A 48 13.43 8.95 5.71
C LYS A 48 13.00 9.82 6.90
N ARG A 49 13.18 9.36 8.14
CA ARG A 49 13.16 10.30 9.27
C ARG A 49 14.42 11.13 9.15
N VAL A 50 14.27 12.33 8.60
CA VAL A 50 15.24 13.39 8.81
C VAL A 50 15.32 13.56 10.34
N PRO A 51 16.51 13.45 10.96
CA PRO A 51 16.64 13.73 12.38
C PRO A 51 16.11 15.15 12.62
N GLU A 52 15.17 15.31 13.56
CA GLU A 52 14.81 16.63 14.05
C GLU A 52 16.05 17.22 14.73
N THR A 53 16.80 18.05 14.01
CA THR A 53 17.84 18.88 14.61
C THR A 53 17.12 19.92 15.47
N ARG A 54 16.95 19.62 16.76
CA ARG A 54 16.67 20.63 17.77
C ARG A 54 17.93 21.45 18.00
N PHE A 55 17.84 22.76 17.77
CA PHE A 55 18.81 23.75 18.23
C PHE A 55 18.53 24.12 19.69
#